data_AF-A0A9X0QJQ8-F1
#
_entry.id   AF-A0A9X0QJQ8-F1
#
_cell.length_a   1.000
_cell.length_b   1.000
_cell.length_c   1.000
_cell.angle_alpha   90.00
_cell.angle_beta   90.00
_cell.angle_gamma   90.00
#
_symmetry.space_group_name_H-M   'P 1'
#
loop_
_entity.id
_entity.type
_entity.pdbx_description
1 polymer ?
#
loop_
_entity_poly.entity_id
_entity_poly.type
_entity_poly.pdbx_seq_one_letter_code
_entity_poly.pdbx_strand_id
1 'polypeptide(L)' 'MLTQTLRKLEKRGLLNRLIHPVVPPHVDYSLTPAGNKFAEAVALLCEWAVQNKALLKQVAARGTH' A
#
# COMPACT_ATOMS: atom_id res chain seq x y z
N MET A 1 9.25 -2.16 9.52
CA MET A 1 9.25 -3.60 9.13
C MET A 1 7.92 -3.98 8.49
N LEU A 2 7.92 -4.82 7.44
CA LEU A 2 6.73 -5.20 6.65
C LEU A 2 5.59 -5.78 7.51
N THR A 3 5.90 -6.68 8.45
CA THR A 3 4.91 -7.31 9.34
C THR A 3 4.12 -6.29 10.18
N GLN A 4 4.75 -5.19 10.61
CA GLN A 4 4.06 -4.13 11.35
C GLN A 4 3.10 -3.36 10.45
N THR A 5 3.47 -3.11 9.19
CA THR A 5 2.61 -2.47 8.21
C THR A 5 1.39 -3.34 7.90
N LEU A 6 1.59 -4.64 7.65
CA LEU A 6 0.49 -5.57 7.37
C LEU A 6 -0.50 -5.63 8.54
N ARG A 7 -0.02 -5.74 9.79
CA ARG A 7 -0.89 -5.70 10.98
C ARG A 7 -1.67 -4.38 11.11
N LYS A 8 -1.06 -3.25 10.75
CA LYS A 8 -1.76 -1.95 10.78
C LYS A 8 -2.86 -1.89 9.72
N LEU A 9 -2.61 -2.41 8.52
CA LEU A 9 -3.59 -2.45 7.42
C LEU A 9 -4.73 -3.44 7.71
N GLU A 10 -4.42 -4.59 8.31
CA GLU A 10 -5.40 -5.55 8.83
C GLU A 10 -6.30 -4.90 9.89
N LYS A 11 -5.73 -4.23 10.90
CA LYS A 11 -6.49 -3.50 11.92
C LYS A 11 -7.38 -2.38 11.36
N ARG A 12 -7.03 -1.82 10.20
CA ARG A 12 -7.83 -0.82 9.49
C ARG A 12 -8.88 -1.43 8.56
N GLY A 13 -9.00 -2.75 8.51
CA GLY A 13 -9.96 -3.46 7.66
C GLY A 13 -9.61 -3.45 6.16
N LEU A 14 -8.36 -3.14 5.81
CA LEU A 14 -7.90 -3.10 4.41
C LEU A 14 -7.35 -4.44 3.93
N LEU A 15 -6.91 -5.30 4.85
CA LEU A 15 -6.41 -6.64 4.55
C LEU A 15 -7.18 -7.71 5.32
N ASN A 16 -7.44 -8.82 4.64
CA ASN A 16 -7.79 -10.10 5.24
C ASN A 16 -6.50 -10.89 5.50
N ARG A 17 -6.49 -11.64 6.61
CA ARG A 17 -5.40 -12.53 6.99
C ARG A 17 -5.93 -13.95 7.11
N LEU A 18 -5.36 -14.88 6.35
CA LEU A 18 -5.70 -16.30 6.39
C LEU A 18 -4.51 -17.09 6.89
N ILE A 19 -4.71 -17.87 7.95
CA ILE A 19 -3.68 -18.78 8.48
C ILE A 19 -3.93 -20.16 7.86
N HIS A 20 -2.89 -20.75 7.27
CA HIS A 20 -2.93 -22.11 6.76
C HIS A 20 -2.23 -23.05 7.76
N PRO A 21 -2.99 -23.81 8.56
CA PRO A 21 -2.44 -24.77 9.52
C PRO A 21 -2.03 -26.09 8.81
N VAL A 22 -1.21 -25.98 7.78
CA VAL A 22 -0.65 -27.12 7.02
C VAL A 22 0.85 -27.23 7.28
N VAL A 23 1.50 -28.27 6.75
CA VAL A 23 2.97 -28.41 6.81
C VAL A 23 3.53 -28.12 5.41
N PRO A 24 4.38 -27.08 5.24
CA PRO A 24 4.77 -26.06 6.22
C PRO A 24 3.68 -25.00 6.47
N PRO A 25 3.57 -24.47 7.71
CA PRO A 25 2.56 -23.47 8.03
C PRO A 25 2.88 -22.14 7.35
N HIS A 26 1.87 -21.49 6.79
CA HIS A 26 2.00 -20.20 6.13
C HIS A 26 0.79 -19.31 6.37
N VAL A 27 0.93 -18.04 6.00
CA VAL A 27 -0.09 -17.01 6.19
C VAL A 27 -0.22 -16.22 4.91
N ASP A 28 -1.44 -16.15 4.40
CA ASP A 28 -1.78 -15.36 3.21
C ASP A 28 -2.48 -14.08 3.63
N TYR A 29 -2.17 -13.01 2.91
CA TYR A 29 -2.83 -11.71 3.04
C TYR A 29 -3.49 -11.36 1.72
N SER A 30 -4.74 -10.91 1.78
CA SER A 30 -5.49 -10.47 0.61
C SER A 30 -6.17 -9.13 0.89
N LEU A 31 -6.43 -8.33 -0.14
CA LEU A 31 -7.17 -7.08 0.01
C LEU A 31 -8.64 -7.38 0.31
N THR A 32 -9.22 -6.62 1.24
CA THR A 32 -10.68 -6.57 1.41
C THR A 32 -11.30 -5.76 0.27
N PRO A 33 -12.64 -5.75 0.11
CA PRO A 33 -13.29 -4.83 -0.83
C PRO A 33 -12.93 -3.35 -0.57
N ALA A 34 -12.78 -2.95 0.70
CA ALA A 34 -12.31 -1.61 1.06
C ALA A 34 -10.81 -1.42 0.73
N GLY A 35 -9.99 -2.45 0.94
CA GLY A 35 -8.58 -2.49 0.55
C GLY A 35 -8.37 -2.28 -0.94
N ASN A 36 -9.19 -2.91 -1.79
CA ASN A 36 -9.11 -2.74 -3.25
C ASN A 36 -9.43 -1.29 -3.66
N LYS A 37 -10.50 -0.69 -3.15
CA LYS A 37 -10.83 0.73 -3.41
C LYS A 37 -9.72 1.68 -2.95
N PHE A 38 -9.10 1.38 -1.81
CA PHE A 38 -7.96 2.16 -1.34
C PHE A 38 -6.75 2.01 -2.27
N ALA A 39 -6.45 0.77 -2.71
CA ALA A 39 -5.37 0.50 -3.64
C ALA A 39 -5.58 1.20 -5.00
N GLU A 40 -6.81 1.27 -5.51
CA GLU A 40 -7.16 2.03 -6.71
C GLU A 40 -6.83 3.52 -6.56
N ALA A 41 -7.20 4.15 -5.44
CA ALA A 41 -6.88 5.55 -5.19
C ALA A 41 -5.35 5.79 -5.10
N VAL A 42 -4.62 4.87 -4.46
CA VAL A 42 -3.15 4.93 -4.41
C VAL A 42 -2.54 4.76 -5.80
N ALA A 43 -3.06 3.84 -6.61
CA ALA A 43 -2.60 3.60 -7.98
C ALA A 43 -2.76 4.85 -8.85
N LEU A 44 -3.90 5.54 -8.77
CA LEU A 44 -4.13 6.80 -9.47
C LEU A 44 -3.14 7.88 -9.05
N LEU A 45 -2.84 7.97 -7.75
CA LEU A 45 -1.85 8.92 -7.24
C LEU A 45 -0.44 8.60 -7.77
N CYS A 46 -0.08 7.31 -7.80
CA CYS A 46 1.18 6.83 -8.35
C CYS A 46 1.29 7.14 -9.85
N GLU A 47 0.22 6.89 -10.62
CA GLU A 47 0.18 7.19 -12.05
C GLU A 47 0.35 8.69 -12.30
N TRP A 48 -0.41 9.53 -11.58
CA TRP A 48 -0.24 10.98 -11.65
C TRP A 48 1.20 11.39 -11.34
N ALA A 49 1.81 10.83 -10.29
CA ALA A 49 3.19 11.14 -9.92
C ALA A 49 4.20 10.72 -11.02
N VAL A 50 3.95 9.59 -11.69
CA VAL A 50 4.77 9.13 -12.83
C VAL A 50 4.64 10.07 -14.03
N GLN A 51 3.44 10.56 -14.33
CA GLN A 51 3.20 11.53 -15.40
C GLN A 51 3.81 12.90 -15.08
N ASN A 52 3.83 13.27 -13.80
CA ASN A 52 4.27 14.59 -13.32
C ASN A 52 5.67 14.59 -12.72
N LYS A 53 6.55 13.65 -13.12
CA LYS A 53 7.93 13.55 -12.59
C LYS A 53 8.70 14.87 -12.68
N ALA A 54 8.57 15.61 -13.79
CA ALA A 54 9.27 16.88 -13.97
C ALA A 54 8.77 17.95 -13.00
N LEU A 55 7.45 18.05 -12.80
CA LEU A 55 6.83 18.92 -11.81
C LEU A 55 7.33 18.59 -10.39
N LEU A 56 7.33 17.30 -10.03
CA LEU A 56 7.80 16.86 -8.71
C LEU A 56 9.28 17.19 -8.47
N LYS A 57 10.13 17.07 -9.49
CA LYS A 57 11.55 17.51 -9.38
C LYS A 57 11.66 19.02 -9.13
N GLN A 58 10.86 19.83 -9.79
CA GLN A 58 10.86 21.30 -9.60
C GLN A 58 10.35 21.69 -8.22
N VAL A 59 9.29 21.04 -7.73
CA VAL A 59 8.75 21.29 -6.38
C VAL A 59 9.77 20.89 -5.30
N ALA A 60 10.41 19.73 -5.44
CA ALA A 60 11.45 19.29 -4.52
C ALA A 60 12.65 20.25 -4.46
N ALA A 61 13.05 20.82 -5.61
CA ALA A 61 14.14 21.79 -5.68
C ALA A 61 13.83 23.14 -5.00
N ARG A 62 12.55 23.47 -4.80
CA ARG A 62 12.12 24.71 -4.13
C ARG A 62 12.00 24.57 -2.60
N GLY A 63 11.96 23.33 -2.08
CA GLY A 63 11.65 23.03 -0.68
C GLY A 63 12.86 22.82 0.25
N THR A 64 14.09 23.07 -0.22
CA THR A 64 15.33 22.94 0.58
C THR A 64 15.94 24.30 0.95
N HIS A 65 15.11 25.23 1.43
CA HIS A 65 15.52 26.46 2.11
C HIS A 65 14.79 26.61 3.44
#